data_AF-S3T7F3-F1
#
_entry.id   AF-S3T7F3-F1
#
_cell.length_a   1.000
_cell.length_b   1.000
_cell.length_c   1.000
_cell.angle_alpha   90.00
_cell.angle_beta   90.00
_cell.angle_gamma   90.00
#
_symmetry.space_group_name_H-M   'P 1'
#
loop_
_entity.id
_entity.type
_entity.pdbx_description
1 polymer ?
#
loop_
_entity_poly.entity_id
_entity_poly.type
_entity_poly.pdbx_seq_one_letter_code
_entity_poly.pdbx_strand_id
1 'polypeptide(L)'
;MTMFVTEELNAMIRLFKDSTPSQSVQEQLRLEYVNLEATLLRGKVLRDFSKEKVAYIAQAEIVENDNNLGYLFAPFIIANLNQPVIYTTPISASVLSILKQYYQAEKKVSLKIEEVLHSLKLYVDLVDQAKSEEDFLFRCLVKALCRTDIFHIFLVTHVPIDQQQIKILEDYFDVKIDVIYADKTESMLADELINTRKLLFKNKDEWHKKVCTLFAQLNAQLIAQIGQFSPAQAAHLIEDMFYSEHIFEKLSVYAEYMQTRIQNGASFKALSTM
;
A
#
# COMPACT_ATOMS: atom_id res chain seq x y z
N MET A 1 2.76 -18.23 -24.83
CA MET A 1 2.70 -16.84 -25.31
C MET A 1 3.19 -15.94 -24.19
N THR A 2 4.23 -15.15 -24.44
CA THR A 2 4.72 -14.12 -23.51
C THR A 2 3.85 -12.88 -23.61
N MET A 3 3.59 -12.19 -22.49
CA MET A 3 2.76 -10.98 -22.47
C MET A 3 3.51 -9.79 -23.09
N PHE A 4 4.83 -9.78 -22.95
CA PHE A 4 5.75 -8.73 -23.39
C PHE A 4 6.76 -9.26 -24.41
N VAL A 5 7.18 -8.40 -25.33
CA VAL A 5 8.28 -8.70 -26.27
C VAL A 5 9.61 -8.65 -25.53
N THR A 6 9.80 -7.65 -24.67
CA THR A 6 10.96 -7.51 -23.80
C THR A 6 11.02 -8.65 -22.78
N GLU A 7 12.13 -9.39 -22.76
CA GLU A 7 12.24 -10.62 -21.95
C GLU A 7 12.19 -10.33 -20.45
N GLU A 8 12.86 -9.28 -19.98
CA GLU A 8 12.95 -8.91 -18.57
C GLU A 8 11.57 -8.55 -17.99
N LEU A 9 10.67 -7.99 -18.80
CA LEU A 9 9.30 -7.69 -18.37
C LEU A 9 8.49 -8.97 -18.07
N ASN A 10 8.84 -10.10 -18.71
CA ASN A 10 8.19 -11.37 -18.44
C ASN A 10 8.57 -11.94 -17.06
N ALA A 11 9.57 -11.39 -16.37
CA ALA A 11 9.87 -11.73 -14.98
C ALA A 11 8.69 -11.38 -14.04
N MET A 12 7.89 -10.35 -14.35
CA MET A 12 6.68 -10.03 -13.57
C MET A 12 5.63 -11.14 -13.62
N ILE A 13 5.55 -11.88 -14.73
CA ILE A 13 4.59 -12.99 -14.91
C ILE A 13 5.07 -14.24 -14.17
N ARG A 14 6.39 -14.44 -14.14
CA ARG A 14 7.06 -15.58 -13.50
C ARG A 14 7.34 -15.36 -12.01
N LEU A 15 6.90 -14.23 -11.47
CA LEU A 15 7.21 -13.78 -10.12
C LEU A 15 6.73 -14.74 -9.03
N PHE A 16 5.59 -15.39 -9.26
CA PHE A 16 4.95 -16.30 -8.32
C PHE A 16 5.42 -17.73 -8.62
N LYS A 17 5.92 -18.45 -7.59
CA LYS A 17 6.57 -19.76 -7.81
C LYS A 17 5.61 -20.85 -8.29
N ASP A 18 4.41 -20.85 -7.74
CA ASP A 18 3.45 -21.95 -7.87
C ASP A 18 2.28 -21.62 -8.80
N SER A 19 2.20 -20.38 -9.28
CA SER A 19 1.09 -19.87 -10.06
C SER A 19 1.54 -18.77 -11.02
N THR A 20 0.64 -18.36 -11.92
CA THR A 20 0.88 -17.22 -12.81
C THR A 20 -0.34 -16.30 -12.77
N PRO A 21 -0.16 -14.99 -13.00
CA PRO A 21 -1.28 -14.06 -13.09
C PRO A 21 -2.27 -14.51 -14.15
N SER A 22 -3.56 -14.43 -13.84
CA SER A 22 -4.62 -14.86 -14.73
C SER A 22 -4.62 -14.05 -16.04
N GLN A 23 -5.12 -14.64 -17.12
CA GLN A 23 -5.29 -13.91 -18.38
C GLN A 23 -6.23 -12.70 -18.22
N SER A 24 -7.17 -12.79 -17.28
CA SER A 24 -8.14 -11.72 -16.99
C SER A 24 -7.44 -10.44 -16.52
N VAL A 25 -6.48 -10.54 -15.59
CA VAL A 25 -5.76 -9.36 -15.08
C VAL A 25 -4.80 -8.80 -16.14
N GLN A 26 -4.17 -9.68 -16.92
CA GLN A 26 -3.30 -9.27 -18.03
C GLN A 26 -4.06 -8.48 -19.10
N GLU A 27 -5.27 -8.92 -19.45
CA GLU A 27 -6.12 -8.22 -20.42
C GLU A 27 -6.67 -6.90 -19.85
N GLN A 28 -7.07 -6.89 -18.57
CA GLN A 28 -7.48 -5.64 -17.90
C GLN A 28 -6.38 -4.58 -17.96
N LEU A 29 -5.12 -4.97 -17.72
CA LEU A 29 -3.98 -4.05 -17.83
C LEU A 29 -3.75 -3.59 -19.27
N ARG A 30 -3.93 -4.44 -20.28
CA ARG A 30 -3.85 -4.04 -21.70
C ARG A 30 -4.94 -3.05 -22.09
N LEU A 31 -6.12 -3.14 -21.48
CA LEU A 31 -7.20 -2.17 -21.68
C LEU A 31 -6.96 -0.86 -20.90
N GLU A 32 -6.37 -0.95 -19.70
CA GLU A 32 -6.03 0.22 -18.86
C GLU A 32 -4.92 1.08 -19.50
N TYR A 33 -3.98 0.46 -20.21
CA TYR A 33 -2.84 1.13 -20.84
C TYR A 33 -2.83 0.97 -22.36
N VAL A 34 -2.91 2.10 -23.09
CA VAL A 34 -2.85 2.14 -24.57
C VAL A 34 -1.69 1.31 -25.14
N ASN A 35 -0.52 1.39 -24.48
CA ASN A 35 0.60 0.48 -24.72
C ASN A 35 1.34 0.27 -23.40
N LEU A 36 1.04 -0.85 -22.73
CA LEU A 36 1.62 -1.16 -21.42
C LEU A 36 3.14 -1.31 -21.46
N GLU A 37 3.68 -2.02 -22.45
CA GLU A 37 5.13 -2.23 -22.58
C GLU A 37 5.86 -0.90 -22.74
N ALA A 38 5.39 -0.03 -23.64
CA ALA A 38 5.95 1.31 -23.81
C ALA A 38 5.82 2.16 -22.54
N THR A 39 4.74 2.00 -21.77
CA THR A 39 4.53 2.73 -20.51
C THR A 39 5.51 2.29 -19.44
N LEU A 40 5.77 0.99 -19.29
CA LEU A 40 6.77 0.44 -18.37
C LEU A 40 8.18 0.91 -18.74
N LEU A 41 8.54 0.83 -20.02
CA LEU A 41 9.85 1.29 -20.53
C LEU A 41 10.03 2.80 -20.32
N ARG A 42 8.98 3.59 -20.53
CA ARG A 42 8.98 5.03 -20.22
C ARG A 42 9.12 5.27 -18.73
N GLY A 43 8.41 4.51 -17.89
CA GLY A 43 8.49 4.55 -16.44
C GLY A 43 9.93 4.36 -15.97
N LYS A 44 10.60 3.33 -16.48
CA LYS A 44 12.04 3.06 -16.27
C LYS A 44 12.91 4.26 -16.66
N VAL A 45 12.85 4.71 -17.92
CA VAL A 45 13.75 5.76 -18.43
C VAL A 45 13.56 7.08 -17.70
N LEU A 46 12.32 7.44 -17.34
CA LEU A 46 12.02 8.71 -16.69
C LEU A 46 12.25 8.70 -15.17
N ARG A 47 12.49 7.53 -14.56
CA ARG A 47 12.71 7.39 -13.13
C ARG A 47 13.97 8.08 -12.65
N ASP A 48 15.05 8.00 -13.43
CA ASP A 48 16.33 8.66 -13.16
C ASP A 48 16.21 10.19 -13.08
N PHE A 49 15.16 10.75 -13.68
CA PHE A 49 14.91 12.20 -13.70
C PHE A 49 13.90 12.63 -12.63
N SER A 50 13.31 11.69 -11.87
CA SER A 50 12.35 12.02 -10.83
C SER A 50 13.04 12.69 -9.64
N LYS A 51 12.51 13.83 -9.22
CA LYS A 51 12.94 14.54 -8.02
C LYS A 51 12.31 13.97 -6.75
N GLU A 52 11.15 13.34 -6.89
CA GLU A 52 10.43 12.72 -5.78
C GLU A 52 10.77 11.23 -5.73
N LYS A 53 10.97 10.72 -4.51
CA LYS A 53 11.18 9.30 -4.23
C LYS A 53 10.02 8.77 -3.42
N VAL A 54 9.12 8.06 -4.08
CA VAL A 54 7.89 7.53 -3.52
C VAL A 54 8.06 6.04 -3.23
N ALA A 55 7.67 5.63 -2.03
CA ALA A 55 7.53 4.22 -1.67
C ALA A 55 6.16 3.70 -2.11
N TYR A 56 6.10 2.49 -2.64
CA TYR A 56 4.85 1.81 -2.97
C TYR A 56 4.71 0.57 -2.10
N ILE A 57 3.57 0.40 -1.42
CA ILE A 57 3.28 -0.77 -0.61
C ILE A 57 2.07 -1.46 -1.22
N ALA A 58 2.26 -2.68 -1.70
CA ALA A 58 1.19 -3.57 -2.11
C ALA A 58 0.99 -4.60 -1.01
N GLN A 59 -0.14 -4.55 -0.32
CA GLN A 59 -0.48 -5.48 0.73
C GLN A 59 -1.62 -6.40 0.29
N ALA A 60 -1.37 -7.71 0.40
CA ALA A 60 -2.37 -8.74 0.22
C ALA A 60 -3.58 -8.54 1.15
N GLU A 61 -4.66 -9.28 0.88
CA GLU A 61 -5.89 -9.14 1.65
C GLU A 61 -5.64 -9.32 3.16
N ILE A 62 -6.10 -8.34 3.93
CA ILE A 62 -6.12 -8.39 5.40
C ILE A 62 -7.44 -9.05 5.80
N VAL A 63 -7.36 -10.30 6.25
CA VAL A 63 -8.54 -11.05 6.68
C VAL A 63 -8.97 -10.64 8.09
N GLU A 64 -10.12 -11.16 8.53
CA GLU A 64 -10.63 -10.89 9.88
C GLU A 64 -9.62 -11.36 10.94
N ASN A 65 -9.40 -10.51 11.94
CA ASN A 65 -8.48 -10.76 13.04
C ASN A 65 -7.04 -10.97 12.57
N ASP A 66 -6.60 -10.43 11.44
CA ASP A 66 -5.25 -10.64 10.93
C ASP A 66 -4.24 -9.65 11.56
N ASN A 67 -3.17 -10.16 12.19
CA ASN A 67 -2.05 -9.35 12.71
C ASN A 67 -1.53 -8.34 11.66
N ASN A 68 -1.55 -8.72 10.38
CA ASN A 68 -1.10 -7.88 9.25
C ASN A 68 -1.95 -6.60 9.07
N LEU A 69 -3.08 -6.45 9.77
CA LEU A 69 -3.81 -5.18 9.90
C LEU A 69 -2.91 -4.04 10.37
N GLY A 70 -1.83 -4.33 11.13
CA GLY A 70 -0.86 -3.33 11.55
C GLY A 70 -0.24 -2.53 10.40
N TYR A 71 -0.04 -3.14 9.23
CA TYR A 71 0.51 -2.47 8.05
C TYR A 71 -0.44 -1.44 7.42
N LEU A 72 -1.74 -1.45 7.76
CA LEU A 72 -2.68 -0.39 7.38
C LEU A 72 -2.23 0.98 7.89
N PHE A 73 -1.43 1.02 8.97
CA PHE A 73 -0.89 2.24 9.54
C PHE A 73 0.42 2.72 8.88
N ALA A 74 1.08 1.87 8.08
CA ALA A 74 2.32 2.19 7.38
C ALA A 74 2.27 3.52 6.61
N PRO A 75 1.26 3.81 5.77
CA PRO A 75 1.23 5.06 5.02
C PRO A 75 1.21 6.31 5.90
N PHE A 76 0.53 6.25 7.05
CA PHE A 76 0.45 7.39 7.99
C PHE A 76 1.76 7.57 8.76
N ILE A 77 2.43 6.46 9.10
CA ILE A 77 3.76 6.48 9.73
C ILE A 77 4.78 7.10 8.77
N ILE A 78 4.89 6.59 7.54
CA ILE A 78 5.87 7.04 6.55
C ILE A 78 5.64 8.52 6.19
N ALA A 79 4.38 8.94 6.03
CA ALA A 79 4.07 10.33 5.72
C ALA A 79 4.27 11.30 6.89
N ASN A 80 4.25 10.82 8.14
CA ASN A 80 4.69 11.60 9.30
C ASN A 80 6.22 11.76 9.34
N LEU A 81 6.98 10.82 8.77
CA LEU A 81 8.42 10.98 8.50
C LEU A 81 8.70 11.83 7.26
N ASN A 82 7.68 12.50 6.71
CA ASN A 82 7.74 13.36 5.53
C ASN A 82 8.24 12.64 4.26
N GLN A 83 8.03 11.32 4.19
CA GLN A 83 8.34 10.51 3.01
C GLN A 83 7.04 10.21 2.24
N PRO A 84 7.02 10.40 0.91
CA PRO A 84 5.80 10.13 0.14
C PRO A 84 5.60 8.63 -0.06
N VAL A 85 4.36 8.17 0.12
CA VAL A 85 4.00 6.75 0.04
C VAL A 85 2.66 6.52 -0.63
N ILE A 86 2.59 5.50 -1.47
CA ILE A 86 1.36 4.92 -1.97
C ILE A 86 1.18 3.57 -1.26
N TYR A 87 0.02 3.38 -0.64
CA TYR A 87 -0.35 2.12 -0.02
C TYR A 87 -1.60 1.57 -0.69
N THR A 88 -1.55 0.32 -1.11
CA THR A 88 -2.63 -0.35 -1.82
C THR A 88 -2.96 -1.67 -1.16
N THR A 89 -4.24 -1.91 -0.88
CA THR A 89 -4.75 -3.17 -0.32
C THR A 89 -6.15 -3.46 -0.86
N PRO A 90 -6.58 -4.74 -0.93
CA PRO A 90 -7.98 -5.06 -1.15
C PRO A 90 -8.87 -4.49 -0.04
N ILE A 91 -10.12 -4.18 -0.38
CA ILE A 91 -11.16 -3.84 0.59
C ILE A 91 -11.53 -5.10 1.39
N SER A 92 -11.44 -5.02 2.72
CA SER A 92 -11.91 -6.05 3.65
C SER A 92 -12.68 -5.45 4.82
N ALA A 93 -13.37 -6.29 5.60
CA ALA A 93 -14.09 -5.85 6.79
C ALA A 93 -13.16 -5.21 7.83
N SER A 94 -11.97 -5.79 8.06
CA SER A 94 -10.94 -5.32 8.99
C SER A 94 -10.37 -3.96 8.58
N VAL A 95 -10.13 -3.76 7.28
CA VAL A 95 -9.66 -2.45 6.77
C VAL A 95 -10.73 -1.38 6.97
N LEU A 96 -11.99 -1.72 6.64
CA LEU A 96 -13.09 -0.78 6.72
C LEU A 96 -13.50 -0.48 8.18
N SER A 97 -13.35 -1.41 9.12
CA SER A 97 -13.65 -1.19 10.53
C SER A 97 -12.81 -0.04 11.12
N ILE A 98 -11.61 0.17 10.60
CA ILE A 98 -10.74 1.29 10.96
C ILE A 98 -11.08 2.54 10.14
N LEU A 99 -11.00 2.47 8.81
CA LEU A 99 -11.03 3.67 7.95
C LEU A 99 -12.42 4.33 7.88
N LYS A 100 -13.52 3.55 7.95
CA LYS A 100 -14.89 4.10 7.88
C LYS A 100 -15.25 5.00 9.05
N GLN A 101 -14.49 4.94 10.15
CA GLN A 101 -14.68 5.85 11.28
C GLN A 101 -14.29 7.30 10.94
N TYR A 102 -13.50 7.49 9.88
CA TYR A 102 -12.92 8.79 9.54
C TYR A 102 -13.47 9.38 8.22
N TYR A 103 -13.72 8.55 7.20
CA TYR A 103 -14.29 8.98 5.92
C TYR A 103 -15.01 7.82 5.22
N GLN A 104 -15.75 8.09 4.15
CA GLN A 104 -16.43 7.05 3.35
C GLN A 104 -15.43 6.26 2.49
N ALA A 105 -14.60 5.44 3.12
CA ALA A 105 -13.46 4.74 2.53
C ALA A 105 -13.81 3.78 1.38
N GLU A 106 -15.03 3.25 1.37
CA GLU A 106 -15.57 2.39 0.31
C GLU A 106 -15.93 3.16 -0.98
N LYS A 107 -16.01 4.49 -0.94
CA LYS A 107 -16.39 5.28 -2.11
C LYS A 107 -15.18 5.58 -2.98
N LYS A 108 -15.27 5.17 -4.25
CA LYS A 108 -14.29 5.55 -5.26
C LYS A 108 -14.43 7.03 -5.64
N VAL A 109 -13.30 7.72 -5.64
CA VAL A 109 -13.16 9.10 -6.11
C VAL A 109 -12.10 9.15 -7.19
N SER A 110 -12.37 9.87 -8.27
CA SER A 110 -11.32 10.18 -9.25
C SER A 110 -10.41 11.26 -8.65
N LEU A 111 -9.21 10.87 -8.28
CA LEU A 111 -8.19 11.74 -7.72
C LEU A 111 -6.94 11.71 -8.58
N LYS A 112 -6.31 12.88 -8.73
CA LYS A 112 -4.95 12.97 -9.24
C LYS A 112 -4.01 12.62 -8.09
N ILE A 113 -3.46 11.41 -8.12
CA ILE A 113 -2.61 10.86 -7.07
C ILE A 113 -1.43 11.81 -6.77
N GLU A 114 -0.89 12.46 -7.80
CA GLU A 114 0.23 13.39 -7.70
C GLU A 114 -0.11 14.60 -6.83
N GLU A 115 -1.33 15.15 -6.94
CA GLU A 115 -1.77 16.28 -6.10
C GLU A 115 -1.93 15.87 -4.64
N VAL A 116 -2.41 14.65 -4.39
CA VAL A 116 -2.58 14.10 -3.04
C VAL A 116 -1.22 13.82 -2.40
N LEU A 117 -0.30 13.18 -3.13
CA LEU A 117 1.05 12.91 -2.66
C LEU A 117 1.83 14.20 -2.39
N HIS A 118 1.70 15.21 -3.26
CA HIS A 118 2.34 16.50 -3.04
C HIS A 118 1.87 17.16 -1.75
N SER A 119 0.56 17.11 -1.47
CA SER A 119 -0.06 17.80 -0.34
C SER A 119 0.08 17.05 0.98
N LEU A 120 -0.10 15.72 0.96
CA LEU A 120 -0.25 14.91 2.16
C LEU A 120 0.89 13.92 2.38
N LYS A 121 1.71 13.66 1.36
CA LYS A 121 2.75 12.61 1.34
C LYS A 121 2.19 11.19 1.50
N LEU A 122 0.88 10.99 1.39
CA LEU A 122 0.32 9.64 1.35
C LEU A 122 -0.87 9.53 0.40
N TYR A 123 -1.04 8.35 -0.17
CA TYR A 123 -2.24 7.93 -0.90
C TYR A 123 -2.59 6.50 -0.52
N VAL A 124 -3.83 6.29 -0.05
CA VAL A 124 -4.38 4.97 0.28
C VAL A 124 -5.35 4.56 -0.82
N ASP A 125 -4.99 3.53 -1.58
CA ASP A 125 -5.80 2.94 -2.64
C ASP A 125 -6.46 1.64 -2.15
N LEU A 126 -7.77 1.68 -2.00
CA LEU A 126 -8.55 0.49 -1.64
C LEU A 126 -9.15 -0.12 -2.91
N VAL A 127 -8.75 -1.36 -3.21
CA VAL A 127 -9.11 -2.04 -4.45
C VAL A 127 -10.28 -2.99 -4.19
N ASP A 128 -11.33 -2.92 -5.03
CA ASP A 128 -12.41 -3.91 -4.98
C ASP A 128 -11.85 -5.30 -5.26
N GLN A 129 -12.44 -6.32 -4.61
CA GLN A 129 -11.97 -7.71 -4.57
C GLN A 129 -11.28 -8.16 -5.87
N ALA A 130 -9.98 -8.43 -5.76
CA ALA A 130 -9.23 -9.12 -6.79
C ALA A 130 -9.62 -10.60 -6.80
N LYS A 131 -9.52 -11.25 -7.97
CA LYS A 131 -9.86 -12.68 -8.11
C LYS A 131 -8.91 -13.58 -7.33
N SER A 132 -7.64 -13.19 -7.22
CA SER A 132 -6.64 -13.85 -6.40
C SER A 132 -5.61 -12.85 -5.89
N GLU A 133 -4.83 -13.27 -4.89
CA GLU A 133 -3.72 -12.48 -4.35
C GLU A 133 -2.64 -12.21 -5.42
N GLU A 134 -2.35 -13.18 -6.29
CA GLU A 134 -1.37 -13.01 -7.38
C GLU A 134 -1.84 -12.01 -8.42
N ASP A 135 -3.12 -12.04 -8.81
CA ASP A 135 -3.69 -11.04 -9.72
C ASP A 135 -3.61 -9.63 -9.11
N PHE A 136 -3.91 -9.51 -7.81
CA PHE A 136 -3.78 -8.26 -7.09
C PHE A 136 -2.33 -7.73 -7.07
N LEU A 137 -1.38 -8.56 -6.65
CA LEU A 137 0.02 -8.19 -6.53
C LEU A 137 0.64 -7.90 -7.88
N PHE A 138 0.32 -8.70 -8.91
CA PHE A 138 0.77 -8.47 -10.29
C PHE A 138 0.28 -7.11 -10.79
N ARG A 139 -1.00 -6.79 -10.60
CA ARG A 139 -1.55 -5.50 -10.98
C ARG A 139 -0.86 -4.35 -10.25
N CYS A 140 -0.65 -4.48 -8.95
CA CYS A 140 0.02 -3.45 -8.14
C CYS A 140 1.46 -3.23 -8.59
N LEU A 141 2.21 -4.30 -8.84
CA LEU A 141 3.59 -4.23 -9.33
C LEU A 141 3.66 -3.53 -10.68
N VAL A 142 2.79 -3.90 -11.63
CA VAL A 142 2.73 -3.25 -12.95
C VAL A 142 2.43 -1.76 -12.81
N LYS A 143 1.45 -1.40 -11.97
CA LYS A 143 1.11 0.01 -11.72
C LYS A 143 2.26 0.79 -11.11
N ALA A 144 2.93 0.23 -10.10
CA ALA A 144 4.07 0.85 -9.46
C ALA A 144 5.22 1.07 -10.45
N LEU A 145 5.54 0.07 -11.28
CA LEU A 145 6.62 0.15 -12.26
C LEU A 145 6.32 1.09 -13.44
N CYS A 146 5.04 1.35 -13.75
CA CYS A 146 4.63 2.36 -14.73
C CYS A 146 4.85 3.79 -14.23
N ARG A 147 4.94 4.01 -12.91
CA ARG A 147 5.20 5.33 -12.34
C ARG A 147 6.69 5.67 -12.37
N THR A 148 6.98 6.94 -12.63
CA THR A 148 8.34 7.47 -12.73
C THR A 148 8.92 7.87 -11.38
N ASP A 149 8.10 8.00 -10.34
CA ASP A 149 8.51 8.49 -9.02
C ASP A 149 8.72 7.37 -7.99
N ILE A 150 8.44 6.11 -8.35
CA ILE A 150 8.63 4.95 -7.47
C ILE A 150 10.08 4.53 -7.46
N PHE A 151 10.68 4.41 -6.27
CA PHE A 151 12.04 3.89 -6.09
C PHE A 151 12.08 2.62 -5.24
N HIS A 152 11.04 2.38 -4.45
CA HIS A 152 10.98 1.27 -3.52
C HIS A 152 9.59 0.69 -3.50
N ILE A 153 9.48 -0.60 -3.73
CA ILE A 153 8.23 -1.36 -3.72
C ILE A 153 8.31 -2.37 -2.58
N PHE A 154 7.26 -2.45 -1.78
CA PHE A 154 7.07 -3.47 -0.77
C PHE A 154 5.91 -4.36 -1.19
N LEU A 155 6.15 -5.67 -1.19
CA LEU A 155 5.11 -6.68 -1.39
C LEU A 155 4.87 -7.37 -0.04
N VAL A 156 3.77 -7.03 0.63
CA VAL A 156 3.32 -7.72 1.85
C VAL A 156 2.36 -8.83 1.43
N THR A 157 2.79 -10.08 1.53
CA THR A 157 2.17 -11.20 0.79
C THR A 157 2.24 -12.52 1.54
N HIS A 158 1.23 -13.37 1.35
CA HIS A 158 1.22 -14.76 1.77
C HIS A 158 1.74 -15.71 0.68
N VAL A 159 1.78 -15.26 -0.57
CA VAL A 159 2.22 -16.05 -1.72
C VAL A 159 3.75 -16.11 -1.79
N PRO A 160 4.35 -17.29 -2.05
CA PRO A 160 5.79 -17.43 -2.23
C PRO A 160 6.27 -16.74 -3.52
N ILE A 161 7.25 -15.86 -3.37
CA ILE A 161 7.82 -15.06 -4.46
C ILE A 161 9.18 -15.61 -4.90
N ASP A 162 9.41 -15.70 -6.21
CA ASP A 162 10.72 -16.04 -6.78
C ASP A 162 11.66 -14.83 -6.70
N GLN A 163 12.66 -14.95 -5.82
CA GLN A 163 13.68 -13.94 -5.58
C GLN A 163 14.59 -13.71 -6.81
N GLN A 164 14.74 -14.69 -7.69
CA GLN A 164 15.48 -14.49 -8.93
C GLN A 164 14.73 -13.54 -9.87
N GLN A 165 13.40 -13.68 -9.97
CA GLN A 165 12.59 -12.74 -10.77
C GLN A 165 12.57 -11.35 -10.15
N ILE A 166 12.51 -11.24 -8.82
CA ILE A 166 12.67 -9.96 -8.12
C ILE A 166 13.97 -9.29 -8.54
N LYS A 167 15.09 -10.01 -8.49
CA LYS A 167 16.40 -9.43 -8.83
C LYS A 167 16.48 -8.95 -10.27
N ILE A 168 15.91 -9.71 -11.21
CA ILE A 168 15.80 -9.29 -12.62
C ILE A 168 15.02 -7.98 -12.73
N LEU A 169 13.89 -7.85 -12.02
CA LEU A 169 13.07 -6.65 -12.06
C LEU A 169 13.75 -5.45 -11.40
N GLU A 170 14.39 -5.63 -10.24
CA GLU A 170 15.16 -4.58 -9.57
C GLU A 170 16.25 -4.03 -10.48
N ASP A 171 17.09 -4.91 -11.04
CA ASP A 171 18.21 -4.53 -11.91
C ASP A 171 17.70 -3.91 -13.21
N TYR A 172 16.59 -4.42 -13.76
CA TYR A 172 16.05 -3.90 -15.02
C TYR A 172 15.39 -2.54 -14.86
N PHE A 173 14.69 -2.28 -13.76
CA PHE A 173 13.93 -1.04 -13.55
C PHE A 173 14.64 0.01 -12.69
N ASP A 174 15.80 -0.32 -12.10
CA ASP A 174 16.49 0.49 -11.10
C ASP A 174 15.55 0.88 -9.94
N VAL A 175 14.90 -0.13 -9.35
CA VAL A 175 14.05 0.00 -8.17
C VAL A 175 14.44 -1.05 -7.15
N LYS A 176 14.16 -0.78 -5.88
CA LYS A 176 14.25 -1.80 -4.83
C LYS A 176 12.88 -2.46 -4.64
N ILE A 177 12.84 -3.78 -4.50
CA ILE A 177 11.63 -4.54 -4.22
C ILE A 177 11.87 -5.46 -3.01
N ASP A 178 11.31 -5.08 -1.87
CA ASP A 178 11.36 -5.90 -0.66
C ASP A 178 10.08 -6.72 -0.50
N VAL A 179 10.23 -8.02 -0.25
CA VAL A 179 9.11 -8.93 0.02
C VAL A 179 9.01 -9.16 1.52
N ILE A 180 7.85 -8.87 2.09
CA ILE A 180 7.50 -9.15 3.48
C ILE A 180 6.47 -10.27 3.46
N TYR A 181 6.85 -11.43 3.99
CA TYR A 181 5.91 -12.54 4.11
C TYR A 181 4.96 -12.28 5.28
N ALA A 182 3.69 -12.06 4.94
CA ALA A 182 2.61 -11.86 5.88
C ALA A 182 2.45 -13.12 6.73
N ASP A 183 2.40 -12.93 8.05
CA ASP A 183 2.36 -14.05 8.98
C ASP A 183 0.97 -14.71 8.98
N LYS A 184 0.94 -16.04 9.02
CA LYS A 184 -0.27 -16.86 9.15
C LYS A 184 -0.42 -17.46 10.55
N THR A 185 0.42 -17.07 11.50
CA THR A 185 0.35 -17.53 12.89
C THR A 185 -0.96 -17.13 13.56
N GLU A 186 -1.25 -17.78 14.68
CA GLU A 186 -2.40 -17.47 15.51
C GLU A 186 -2.39 -16.00 15.90
N SER A 187 -3.45 -15.29 15.52
CA SER A 187 -3.55 -13.87 15.75
C SER A 187 -3.94 -13.57 17.19
N MET A 188 -3.33 -12.52 17.74
CA MET A 188 -3.77 -11.94 19.01
C MET A 188 -4.83 -10.85 18.83
N LEU A 189 -5.15 -10.50 17.58
CA LEU A 189 -6.16 -9.51 17.27
C LEU A 189 -7.57 -10.09 17.38
N ALA A 190 -8.47 -9.24 17.84
CA ALA A 190 -9.90 -9.39 17.70
C ALA A 190 -10.41 -8.04 17.19
N ASP A 191 -10.76 -7.96 15.91
CA ASP A 191 -11.07 -6.70 15.22
C ASP A 191 -12.19 -5.94 15.92
N GLU A 192 -13.18 -6.68 16.45
CA GLU A 192 -14.30 -6.16 17.23
C GLU A 192 -13.88 -5.47 18.55
N LEU A 193 -12.72 -5.83 19.11
CA LEU A 193 -12.19 -5.25 20.34
C LEU A 193 -11.31 -4.01 20.08
N ILE A 194 -10.97 -3.72 18.82
CA ILE A 194 -10.14 -2.56 18.47
C ILE A 194 -10.92 -1.28 18.70
N ASN A 195 -10.56 -0.57 19.77
CA ASN A 195 -11.01 0.80 20.00
C ASN A 195 -9.96 1.76 19.46
N THR A 196 -10.25 2.42 18.34
CA THR A 196 -9.32 3.35 17.66
C THR A 196 -8.83 4.49 18.55
N ARG A 197 -9.68 4.97 19.47
CA ARG A 197 -9.29 5.99 20.45
C ARG A 197 -8.25 5.45 21.44
N LYS A 198 -8.40 4.21 21.92
CA LYS A 198 -7.35 3.59 22.75
C LYS A 198 -6.12 3.23 21.92
N LEU A 199 -6.30 2.81 20.67
CA LEU A 199 -5.20 2.45 19.78
C LEU A 199 -4.31 3.64 19.42
N LEU A 200 -4.87 4.83 19.19
CA LEU A 200 -4.13 5.97 18.64
C LEU A 200 -3.86 7.12 19.62
N PHE A 201 -4.33 7.04 20.87
CA PHE A 201 -4.10 8.05 21.91
C PHE A 201 -3.33 7.51 23.10
N LYS A 202 -2.81 8.40 23.95
CA LYS A 202 -1.94 8.08 25.09
C LYS A 202 -2.53 7.08 26.11
N ASN A 203 -3.83 7.13 26.37
CA ASN A 203 -4.47 6.30 27.40
C ASN A 203 -4.88 4.94 26.82
N LYS A 204 -4.12 3.89 27.15
CA LYS A 204 -4.32 2.52 26.65
C LYS A 204 -4.50 1.52 27.79
N ASP A 205 -5.36 0.53 27.57
CA ASP A 205 -5.38 -0.67 28.41
C ASP A 205 -4.27 -1.64 27.97
N GLU A 206 -4.03 -2.69 28.76
CA GLU A 206 -2.95 -3.65 28.51
C GLU A 206 -3.07 -4.36 27.16
N TRP A 207 -4.29 -4.56 26.67
CA TRP A 207 -4.48 -5.19 25.36
C TRP A 207 -4.06 -4.24 24.23
N HIS A 208 -4.50 -2.98 24.26
CA HIS A 208 -4.11 -1.99 23.26
C HIS A 208 -2.61 -1.67 23.29
N LYS A 209 -1.95 -1.74 24.45
CA LYS A 209 -0.49 -1.63 24.54
C LYS A 209 0.19 -2.74 23.74
N LYS A 210 -0.22 -4.00 23.93
CA LYS A 210 0.34 -5.14 23.18
C LYS A 210 0.08 -5.01 21.67
N VAL A 211 -1.11 -4.56 21.27
CA VAL A 211 -1.43 -4.29 19.85
C VAL A 211 -0.52 -3.21 19.28
N CYS A 212 -0.26 -2.11 20.00
CA CYS A 212 0.67 -1.07 19.55
C CYS A 212 2.09 -1.61 19.37
N THR A 213 2.58 -2.41 20.33
CA THR A 213 3.90 -3.04 20.22
C THR A 213 3.98 -3.99 19.01
N LEU A 214 2.94 -4.81 18.78
CA LEU A 214 2.85 -5.67 17.59
C LEU A 214 2.88 -4.85 16.30
N PHE A 215 2.03 -3.83 16.19
CA PHE A 215 1.97 -2.99 15.00
C PHE A 215 3.27 -2.23 14.75
N ALA A 216 3.94 -1.78 15.82
CA ALA A 216 5.24 -1.15 15.72
C ALA A 216 6.31 -2.12 15.18
N GLN A 217 6.32 -3.37 15.67
CA GLN A 217 7.25 -4.39 15.19
C GLN A 217 7.00 -4.78 13.73
N LEU A 218 5.74 -4.93 13.32
CA LEU A 218 5.40 -5.19 11.92
C LEU A 218 5.89 -4.05 11.03
N ASN A 219 5.48 -2.82 11.32
CA ASN A 219 5.84 -1.66 10.51
C ASN A 219 7.35 -1.38 10.51
N ALA A 220 8.10 -1.79 11.54
CA ALA A 220 9.56 -1.66 11.55
C ALA A 220 10.23 -2.37 10.37
N GLN A 221 9.64 -3.45 9.83
CA GLN A 221 10.14 -4.15 8.65
C GLN A 221 10.13 -3.27 7.39
N LEU A 222 9.15 -2.37 7.29
CA LEU A 222 9.06 -1.37 6.22
C LEU A 222 9.95 -0.17 6.54
N ILE A 223 9.78 0.43 7.72
CA ILE A 223 10.41 1.70 8.07
C ILE A 223 11.94 1.61 8.15
N ALA A 224 12.49 0.49 8.60
CA ALA A 224 13.94 0.28 8.62
C ALA A 224 14.56 0.22 7.20
N GLN A 225 13.75 -0.06 6.17
CA GLN A 225 14.21 -0.13 4.78
C GLN A 225 14.09 1.20 4.04
N ILE A 226 13.15 2.06 4.46
CA ILE A 226 12.93 3.39 3.87
C ILE A 226 13.71 4.49 4.63
N GLY A 227 13.87 4.32 5.94
CA GLY A 227 14.61 5.24 6.80
C GLY A 227 16.01 4.73 7.15
N GLN A 228 16.89 5.62 7.58
CA GLN A 228 18.21 5.26 8.10
C GLN A 228 18.13 4.79 9.56
N PHE A 229 17.21 3.87 9.85
CA PHE A 229 16.96 3.35 11.19
C PHE A 229 17.33 1.87 11.27
N SER A 230 17.87 1.45 12.42
CA SER A 230 17.85 0.02 12.74
C SER A 230 16.42 -0.46 12.99
N PRO A 231 16.12 -1.77 12.87
CA PRO A 231 14.79 -2.30 13.16
C PRO A 231 14.28 -1.95 14.57
N ALA A 232 15.17 -1.96 15.58
CA ALA A 232 14.81 -1.59 16.94
C ALA A 232 14.47 -0.10 17.07
N GLN A 233 15.24 0.78 16.42
CA GLN A 233 14.96 2.22 16.39
C GLN A 233 13.64 2.51 15.68
N ALA A 234 13.38 1.84 14.55
CA ALA A 234 12.14 1.96 13.82
C ALA A 234 10.94 1.52 14.68
N ALA A 235 11.02 0.37 15.36
CA ALA A 235 9.96 -0.11 16.23
C ALA A 235 9.67 0.89 17.38
N HIS A 236 10.69 1.38 18.08
CA HIS A 236 10.51 2.36 19.15
C HIS A 236 9.88 3.67 18.65
N LEU A 237 10.36 4.19 17.52
CA LEU A 237 9.81 5.40 16.90
C LEU A 237 8.32 5.22 16.56
N ILE A 238 7.95 4.09 15.96
CA ILE A 238 6.57 3.81 15.58
C ILE A 238 5.68 3.66 16.81
N GLU A 239 6.17 2.96 17.83
CA GLU A 239 5.47 2.83 19.11
C GLU A 239 5.18 4.22 19.69
N ASP A 240 6.17 5.10 19.77
CA ASP A 240 5.99 6.49 20.22
C ASP A 240 4.93 7.25 19.40
N MET A 241 4.86 7.02 18.08
CA MET A 241 3.84 7.62 17.21
C MET A 241 2.40 7.15 17.51
N PHE A 242 2.22 5.92 18.03
CA PHE A 242 0.94 5.43 18.54
C PHE A 242 0.55 6.04 19.90
N TYR A 243 1.51 6.56 20.67
CA TYR A 243 1.27 7.22 21.97
C TYR A 243 1.18 8.74 21.90
N SER A 244 1.74 9.36 20.85
CA SER A 244 1.83 10.82 20.67
C SER A 244 0.78 11.40 19.71
N GLU A 245 -0.24 10.62 19.35
CA GLU A 245 -1.35 11.04 18.48
C GLU A 245 -0.95 11.38 17.04
N HIS A 246 0.35 11.31 16.67
CA HIS A 246 0.83 11.61 15.32
C HIS A 246 0.13 10.80 14.23
N ILE A 247 -0.11 9.51 14.46
CA ILE A 247 -0.83 8.65 13.49
C ILE A 247 -2.29 9.13 13.36
N PHE A 248 -2.94 9.46 14.48
CA PHE A 248 -4.31 9.96 14.50
C PHE A 248 -4.44 11.30 13.76
N GLU A 249 -3.53 12.24 14.02
CA GLU A 249 -3.52 13.55 13.35
C GLU A 249 -3.39 13.39 11.83
N LYS A 250 -2.43 12.58 11.39
CA LYS A 250 -2.20 12.35 9.96
C LYS A 250 -3.37 11.66 9.27
N LEU A 251 -3.95 10.64 9.93
CA LEU A 251 -5.16 9.97 9.47
C LEU A 251 -6.35 10.93 9.39
N SER A 252 -6.54 11.78 10.39
CA SER A 252 -7.64 12.74 10.44
C SER A 252 -7.55 13.78 9.32
N VAL A 253 -6.36 14.36 9.09
CA VAL A 253 -6.14 15.31 7.98
C VAL A 253 -6.37 14.64 6.63
N TYR A 254 -5.86 13.42 6.44
CA TYR A 254 -6.11 12.65 5.22
C TYR A 254 -7.60 12.38 5.02
N ALA A 255 -8.30 11.94 6.06
CA ALA A 255 -9.71 11.64 6.02
C ALA A 255 -10.57 12.87 5.69
N GLU A 256 -10.28 14.02 6.29
CA GLU A 256 -10.97 15.27 5.99
C GLU A 256 -10.81 15.67 4.51
N TYR A 257 -9.57 15.57 4.00
CA TYR A 257 -9.30 15.81 2.58
C TYR A 257 -10.10 14.86 1.68
N MET A 258 -10.07 13.56 1.98
CA MET A 258 -10.79 12.55 1.21
C MET A 258 -12.30 12.77 1.26
N GLN A 259 -12.85 13.03 2.45
CA GLN A 259 -14.28 13.27 2.65
C GLN A 259 -14.76 14.51 1.87
N THR A 260 -13.96 15.57 1.85
CA THR A 260 -14.22 16.79 1.06
C THR A 260 -14.26 16.50 -0.43
N ARG A 261 -13.29 15.70 -0.93
CA ARG A 261 -13.26 15.28 -2.34
C ARG A 261 -14.45 14.38 -2.71
N ILE A 262 -14.84 13.48 -1.82
CA ILE A 262 -16.02 12.61 -2.00
C ILE A 262 -17.29 13.47 -2.12
N GLN A 263 -17.48 14.44 -1.23
CA GLN A 263 -18.65 15.32 -1.23
C GLN A 263 -18.70 16.19 -2.49
N ASN A 264 -17.59 16.83 -2.85
CA ASN A 264 -17.53 17.66 -4.06
C ASN A 264 -17.75 16.85 -5.34
N GLY A 265 -17.20 15.63 -5.43
CA GLY A 265 -17.45 14.72 -6.55
C GLY A 265 -18.91 14.27 -6.65
N ALA A 266 -19.58 14.03 -5.52
CA ALA A 266 -21.00 13.71 -5.47
C ALA A 266 -21.89 14.90 -5.86
N SER A 267 -21.55 16.11 -5.39
CA SER A 267 -22.25 17.35 -5.76
C SER A 267 -22.12 17.67 -7.25
N PHE A 268 -20.94 17.47 -7.84
CA PHE A 268 -20.74 17.67 -9.28
C PHE A 268 -21.58 16.69 -10.11
N LYS A 269 -21.65 15.41 -9.71
CA LYS A 269 -22.51 14.42 -10.37
C LYS A 269 -23.99 14.82 -10.32
N ALA A 270 -24.48 15.27 -9.16
CA ALA A 270 -25.88 15.68 -8.99
C ALA A 270 -26.26 16.88 -9.89
N LEU A 271 -25.34 17.85 -10.06
CA LEU A 271 -25.55 19.00 -10.94
C LEU A 271 -25.45 18.65 -12.43
N SER A 272 -24.63 17.65 -12.80
CA SER A 272 -24.50 17.20 -14.20
C SER A 272 -25.66 16.32 -14.70
N THR A 273 -26.51 15.86 -13.78
CA THR A 273 -27.71 15.04 -14.07
C THR A 273 -29.02 15.82 -14.00
N MET A 274 -28.96 17.15 -13.79
CA MET A 274 -30.08 18.09 -13.96
C MET A 274 -29.97 18.79 -15.31
#